data_AF-A0A4Y8CR40-F1
#
_entry.id   AF-A0A4Y8CR40-F1
#
_cell.length_a   1.000
_cell.length_b   1.000
_cell.length_c   1.000
_cell.angle_alpha   90.00
_cell.angle_beta   90.00
_cell.angle_gamma   90.00
#
_symmetry.space_group_name_H-M   'P 1'
#
loop_
_entity.id
_entity.type
_entity.pdbx_description
1 polymer ?
#
loop_
_entity_poly.entity_id
_entity_poly.type
_entity_poly.pdbx_seq_one_letter_code
_entity_poly.pdbx_strand_id
1 'polypeptide(L)'
;MPLLVWVALALTYTHTGKGDKVVIKYAFPSPSDFENRFYVANGGGYSLSSDTTGRLAYGAVGDATDVRYDAFDYSYDEVVLYGNGSINWDPTHMFGYQSLGEMTQVGKTLTKGFYGLSDDKKVYT
;
A
#
# COMPACT_ATOMS: atom_id res chain seq x y z
N MET A 1 10.31 2.50 25.53
CA MET A 1 10.53 2.82 24.10
C MET A 1 9.96 4.21 23.86
N PRO A 2 10.65 5.13 23.17
CA PRO A 2 10.05 6.40 22.78
C PRO A 2 8.83 6.15 21.87
N LEU A 3 7.82 7.02 21.98
CA LEU A 3 6.64 6.96 21.13
C LEU A 3 7.02 7.44 19.73
N LEU A 4 6.84 6.58 18.72
CA LEU A 4 7.00 7.00 17.32
C LEU A 4 5.86 7.92 16.93
N VAL A 5 6.20 9.11 16.42
CA VAL A 5 5.26 10.10 15.88
C VAL A 5 5.21 9.94 14.37
N TRP A 6 4.02 9.99 13.80
CA TRP A 6 3.81 9.74 12.37
C TRP A 6 2.56 10.48 11.85
N VAL A 7 2.48 10.63 10.54
CA VAL A 7 1.32 11.19 9.83
C VAL A 7 0.61 10.08 9.06
N ALA A 8 -0.70 9.95 9.30
CA ALA A 8 -1.57 9.06 8.55
C ALA A 8 -2.04 9.74 7.25
N LEU A 9 -1.97 9.03 6.12
CA LEU A 9 -2.56 9.46 4.87
C LEU A 9 -3.39 8.32 4.28
N ALA A 10 -4.61 8.62 3.85
CA ALA A 10 -5.44 7.71 3.06
C ALA A 10 -5.83 8.41 1.77
N LEU A 11 -5.77 7.69 0.65
CA LEU A 11 -6.20 8.20 -0.64
C LEU A 11 -6.86 7.09 -1.46
N THR A 12 -7.62 7.52 -2.46
CA THR A 12 -8.31 6.62 -3.37
C THR A 12 -8.02 7.03 -4.80
N TYR A 13 -7.73 6.07 -5.66
CA TYR A 13 -7.63 6.28 -7.09
C TYR A 13 -8.55 5.34 -7.86
N THR A 14 -8.77 5.66 -9.14
CA THR A 14 -9.54 4.87 -10.09
C THR A 14 -8.71 4.67 -11.34
N HIS A 15 -8.79 3.51 -11.97
CA HIS A 15 -8.18 3.30 -13.27
C HIS A 15 -9.07 3.90 -14.34
N THR A 16 -8.46 4.67 -15.25
CA THR A 16 -9.15 5.28 -16.39
C THR A 16 -10.01 4.26 -17.12
N GLY A 17 -11.33 4.52 -17.19
CA GLY A 17 -12.28 3.68 -17.90
C GLY A 17 -12.74 2.40 -17.18
N LYS A 18 -12.21 2.06 -15.99
CA LYS A 18 -12.67 0.89 -15.22
C LYS A 18 -13.78 1.20 -14.22
N GLY A 19 -13.92 2.46 -13.80
CA GLY A 19 -14.93 2.87 -12.81
C GLY A 19 -14.72 2.25 -11.43
N ASP A 20 -13.51 1.76 -11.16
CA ASP A 20 -13.14 1.10 -9.92
C ASP A 20 -12.57 2.06 -8.89
N LYS A 21 -12.34 1.55 -7.68
CA LYS A 21 -11.70 2.30 -6.61
C LYS A 21 -10.66 1.42 -5.95
N VAL A 22 -9.48 2.00 -5.73
CA VAL A 22 -8.42 1.38 -4.94
C VAL A 22 -8.09 2.33 -3.80
N VAL A 23 -8.23 1.85 -2.58
CA VAL A 23 -7.85 2.56 -1.37
C VAL A 23 -6.42 2.18 -1.01
N ILE A 24 -5.60 3.19 -0.74
CA ILE A 24 -4.27 3.01 -0.18
C ILE A 24 -4.09 3.89 1.06
N LYS A 25 -3.38 3.36 2.04
CA LYS A 25 -3.06 3.99 3.32
C LYS A 25 -1.56 4.04 3.48
N TYR A 26 -1.06 5.09 4.11
CA TYR A 26 0.35 5.27 4.45
C TYR A 26 0.51 5.78 5.89
N ALA A 27 1.61 5.38 6.53
CA ALA A 27 2.12 6.02 7.73
C ALA A 27 3.51 6.59 7.45
N PHE A 28 3.62 7.92 7.49
CA PHE A 28 4.88 8.63 7.31
C PHE A 28 5.51 8.88 8.69
N PRO A 29 6.69 8.32 9.00
CA PRO A 29 7.38 8.64 10.25
C PRO A 29 7.69 10.14 10.37
N SER A 30 8.02 10.59 11.59
CA SER A 30 8.54 11.94 11.75
C SER A 30 9.80 12.14 10.89
N PRO A 31 10.10 13.35 10.39
CA PRO A 31 11.30 13.59 9.60
C PRO A 31 12.61 13.18 10.29
N SER A 32 12.66 13.24 11.63
CA SER A 32 13.83 12.80 12.40
C SER A 32 14.00 11.28 12.48
N ASP A 33 12.92 10.52 12.26
CA ASP A 33 12.95 9.05 12.29
C ASP A 33 13.08 8.44 10.88
N PHE A 34 12.91 9.24 9.82
CA PHE A 34 12.88 8.75 8.45
C PHE A 34 14.28 8.42 7.90
N GLU A 35 14.50 7.15 7.56
CA GLU A 35 15.79 6.63 7.06
C GLU A 35 15.86 6.51 5.53
N ASN A 36 15.06 7.30 4.78
CA ASN A 36 14.92 7.19 3.32
C ASN A 36 14.39 5.82 2.85
N ARG A 37 13.55 5.16 3.65
CA ARG A 37 12.99 3.83 3.36
C ARG A 37 11.48 3.87 3.13
N PHE A 38 11.02 3.03 2.22
CA PHE A 38 9.63 2.73 1.97
C PHE A 38 9.46 1.21 2.01
N TYR A 39 8.66 0.71 2.94
CA TYR A 39 8.51 -0.72 3.16
C TYR A 39 7.08 -1.14 2.81
N VAL A 40 6.96 -1.87 1.69
CA VAL A 40 5.73 -2.56 1.26
C VAL A 40 5.29 -3.61 2.27
N ALA A 41 4.20 -3.34 2.99
CA ALA A 41 3.65 -4.31 3.91
C ALA A 41 2.86 -5.36 3.13
N ASN A 42 3.30 -6.62 3.22
CA ASN A 42 2.54 -7.75 2.72
C ASN A 42 1.83 -8.48 3.87
N GLY A 43 0.78 -9.22 3.53
CA GLY A 43 0.19 -10.19 4.44
C GLY A 43 0.75 -11.59 4.23
N GLY A 44 -0.03 -12.59 4.61
CA GLY A 44 0.32 -14.01 4.48
C GLY A 44 -0.83 -14.81 3.87
N GLY A 45 -0.50 -15.87 3.13
CA GLY A 45 -1.49 -16.64 2.40
C GLY A 45 -2.21 -15.78 1.36
N TYR A 46 -3.54 -15.75 1.43
CA TYR A 46 -4.41 -14.96 0.55
C TYR A 46 -4.83 -13.61 1.16
N SER A 47 -4.25 -13.21 2.29
CA SER A 47 -4.56 -11.95 2.98
C SER A 47 -3.44 -10.94 2.82
N LEU A 48 -3.77 -9.65 2.93
CA LEU A 48 -2.81 -8.56 3.02
C LEU A 48 -2.82 -7.90 4.40
N SER A 49 -1.73 -7.21 4.71
CA SER A 49 -1.65 -6.39 5.92
C SER A 49 -2.52 -5.15 5.76
N SER A 50 -3.30 -4.82 6.80
CA SER A 50 -4.01 -3.54 6.94
C SER A 50 -3.26 -2.56 7.85
N ASP A 51 -2.22 -3.01 8.55
CA ASP A 51 -1.38 -2.18 9.42
C ASP A 51 -0.31 -1.44 8.62
N THR A 52 -0.30 -0.12 8.75
CA THR A 52 0.72 0.76 8.17
C THR A 52 1.84 1.10 9.16
N THR A 53 1.69 0.80 10.45
CA THR A 53 2.56 1.32 11.51
C THR A 53 3.73 0.42 11.88
N GLY A 54 3.66 -0.88 11.60
CA GLY A 54 4.71 -1.84 11.90
C GLY A 54 6.06 -1.59 11.21
N ARG A 55 6.13 -0.60 10.30
CA ARG A 55 7.35 -0.23 9.55
C ARG A 55 8.06 1.01 10.11
N LEU A 56 7.38 1.76 10.97
CA LEU A 56 7.90 3.00 11.55
C LEU A 56 9.16 2.75 12.39
N ALA A 57 9.24 1.61 13.08
CA ALA A 57 10.41 1.21 13.89
C ALA A 57 11.70 1.01 13.07
N TYR A 58 11.61 0.91 11.74
CA TYR A 58 12.75 0.77 10.82
C TYR A 58 13.06 2.07 10.07
N GLY A 59 12.46 3.19 10.50
CA GLY A 59 12.57 4.47 9.83
C GLY A 59 11.97 4.48 8.41
N ALA A 60 11.00 3.60 8.17
CA ALA A 60 10.37 3.43 6.87
C ALA A 60 8.93 3.96 6.86
N VAL A 61 8.54 4.54 5.71
CA VAL A 61 7.11 4.73 5.40
C VAL A 61 6.48 3.34 5.28
N GLY A 62 5.39 3.12 6.01
CA GLY A 62 4.58 1.92 5.87
C GLY A 62 3.33 2.17 5.03
N ASP A 63 2.78 1.12 4.47
CA ASP A 63 1.66 1.17 3.52
C ASP A 63 0.67 0.02 3.71
N ALA A 64 -0.51 0.17 3.11
CA ALA A 64 -1.54 -0.86 2.99
C ALA A 64 -2.50 -0.52 1.84
N THR A 65 -3.05 -1.53 1.16
CA THR A 65 -4.04 -1.34 0.09
C THR A 65 -5.19 -2.33 0.20
N ASP A 66 -6.38 -1.90 -0.22
CA ASP A 66 -7.58 -2.74 -0.30
C ASP A 66 -7.64 -3.60 -1.57
N VAL A 67 -6.71 -3.40 -2.52
CA VAL A 67 -6.60 -4.19 -3.74
C VAL A 67 -7.89 -4.22 -4.55
N ARG A 68 -8.73 -3.18 -4.42
CA ARG A 68 -10.06 -3.02 -5.06
C ARG A 68 -11.15 -4.00 -4.59
N TYR A 69 -10.82 -5.15 -4.02
CA TYR A 69 -11.82 -6.11 -3.53
C TYR A 69 -12.12 -5.97 -2.03
N ASP A 70 -11.61 -4.90 -1.41
CA ASP A 70 -11.71 -4.66 0.03
C ASP A 70 -10.88 -5.65 0.87
N ALA A 71 -9.61 -5.81 0.49
CA ALA A 71 -8.62 -6.68 1.14
C ALA A 71 -8.33 -6.34 2.61
N PHE A 72 -8.94 -5.28 3.14
CA PHE A 72 -8.93 -4.99 4.57
C PHE A 72 -9.88 -5.89 5.36
N ASP A 73 -10.97 -6.33 4.73
CA ASP A 73 -12.01 -7.16 5.34
C ASP A 73 -12.13 -8.56 4.71
N TYR A 74 -11.57 -8.78 3.50
CA TYR A 74 -11.64 -10.05 2.77
C TYR A 74 -10.27 -10.61 2.37
N SER A 75 -10.14 -11.93 2.28
CA SER A 75 -9.01 -12.59 1.62
C SER A 75 -9.28 -12.86 0.14
N TYR A 76 -8.22 -13.02 -0.63
CA TYR A 76 -8.30 -13.21 -2.08
C TYR A 76 -9.09 -14.48 -2.47
N ASP A 77 -9.00 -15.55 -1.69
CA ASP A 77 -9.74 -16.80 -1.96
C ASP A 77 -11.26 -16.67 -1.77
N GLU A 78 -11.74 -15.63 -1.07
CA GLU A 78 -13.17 -15.32 -0.97
C GLU A 78 -13.71 -14.64 -2.24
N VAL A 79 -12.83 -14.05 -3.06
CA VAL A 79 -13.22 -13.20 -4.21
C VAL A 79 -12.67 -13.68 -5.56
N VAL A 80 -11.83 -14.73 -5.56
CA VAL A 80 -11.12 -15.23 -6.76
C VAL A 80 -12.06 -15.82 -7.82
N LEU A 81 -13.28 -16.24 -7.47
CA LEU A 81 -14.24 -16.81 -8.41
C LEU A 81 -15.47 -15.92 -8.58
N TYR A 82 -15.99 -15.89 -9.81
CA TYR A 82 -17.37 -15.50 -10.06
C TYR A 82 -18.33 -16.59 -9.57
N GLY A 83 -19.62 -16.25 -9.42
CA GLY A 83 -20.65 -17.22 -9.00
C GLY A 83 -20.82 -18.43 -9.92
N ASN A 84 -20.32 -18.36 -11.16
CA ASN A 84 -20.28 -19.49 -12.10
C ASN A 84 -19.01 -20.36 -11.99
N GLY A 85 -18.14 -20.10 -11.01
CA GLY A 85 -16.90 -20.84 -10.76
C GLY A 85 -15.72 -20.47 -11.68
N SER A 86 -15.89 -19.53 -12.61
CA SER A 86 -14.77 -19.02 -13.41
C SER A 86 -13.93 -18.00 -12.62
N ILE A 87 -12.64 -17.88 -12.93
CA ILE A 87 -11.73 -16.94 -12.27
C ILE A 87 -12.18 -15.50 -12.54
N ASN A 88 -12.28 -14.72 -11.47
CA ASN A 88 -12.39 -13.27 -11.52
C ASN A 88 -10.99 -12.66 -11.69
N TRP A 89 -10.60 -12.43 -12.94
CA TRP A 89 -9.23 -12.01 -13.27
C TRP A 89 -8.85 -10.61 -12.75
N ASP A 90 -9.82 -9.76 -12.44
CA ASP A 90 -9.54 -8.42 -11.95
C ASP A 90 -8.93 -8.42 -10.53
N PRO A 91 -9.54 -8.99 -9.48
CA PRO A 91 -8.87 -9.19 -8.19
C PRO A 91 -7.64 -10.08 -8.30
N THR A 92 -7.58 -11.03 -9.25
CA THR A 92 -6.37 -11.84 -9.49
C THR A 92 -5.16 -10.98 -9.86
N HIS A 93 -5.31 -10.06 -10.81
CA HIS A 93 -4.21 -9.18 -11.22
C HIS A 93 -3.90 -8.14 -10.14
N MET A 94 -4.94 -7.57 -9.52
CA MET A 94 -4.79 -6.60 -8.44
C MET A 94 -3.99 -7.18 -7.28
N PHE A 95 -4.33 -8.40 -6.82
CA PHE A 95 -3.63 -9.11 -5.75
C PHE A 95 -2.25 -9.58 -6.17
N GLY A 96 -2.14 -10.15 -7.37
CA GLY A 96 -0.91 -10.81 -7.82
C GLY A 96 0.26 -9.86 -8.04
N TYR A 97 0.02 -8.63 -8.51
CA TYR A 97 1.10 -7.67 -8.77
C TYR A 97 0.66 -6.21 -8.86
N GLN A 98 -0.53 -5.95 -9.38
CA GLN A 98 -0.87 -4.61 -9.88
C GLN A 98 -1.01 -3.60 -8.73
N SER A 99 -1.84 -3.89 -7.72
CA SER A 99 -2.15 -2.91 -6.67
C SER A 99 -0.94 -2.60 -5.79
N LEU A 100 -0.13 -3.61 -5.47
CA LEU A 100 1.10 -3.42 -4.68
C LEU A 100 2.15 -2.62 -5.46
N GLY A 101 2.28 -2.86 -6.77
CA GLY A 101 3.16 -2.09 -7.64
C GLY A 101 2.74 -0.62 -7.74
N GLU A 102 1.44 -0.37 -7.95
CA GLU A 102 0.86 0.98 -8.04
C GLU A 102 0.99 1.74 -6.71
N MET A 103 0.62 1.11 -5.59
CA MET A 103 0.80 1.66 -4.25
C MET A 103 2.25 2.02 -3.96
N THR A 104 3.21 1.21 -4.43
CA THR A 104 4.64 1.52 -4.27
C THR A 104 5.06 2.75 -5.08
N GLN A 105 4.57 2.87 -6.33
CA GLN A 105 4.87 4.02 -7.19
C GLN A 105 4.31 5.33 -6.61
N VAL A 106 3.04 5.30 -6.18
CA VAL A 106 2.39 6.45 -5.54
C VAL A 106 3.11 6.79 -4.24
N GLY A 107 3.35 5.80 -3.38
CA GLY A 107 3.93 5.97 -2.06
C GLY A 107 5.34 6.57 -2.11
N LYS A 108 6.21 6.07 -3.01
CA LYS A 108 7.55 6.65 -3.20
C LYS A 108 7.51 8.06 -3.73
N THR A 109 6.57 8.37 -4.62
CA THR A 109 6.40 9.74 -5.16
C THR A 109 5.98 10.70 -4.05
N LEU A 110 4.97 10.32 -3.27
CA LEU A 110 4.51 11.10 -2.11
C LEU A 110 5.59 11.25 -1.04
N THR A 111 6.37 10.20 -0.79
CA THR A 111 7.50 10.22 0.16
C THR A 111 8.51 11.31 -0.19
N LYS A 112 8.90 11.44 -1.46
CA LYS A 112 9.83 12.51 -1.88
C LYS A 112 9.24 13.88 -1.62
N GLY A 113 7.98 14.11 -2.01
CA GLY A 113 7.30 15.38 -1.79
C GLY A 113 7.14 15.72 -0.31
N PHE A 114 6.74 14.74 0.52
CA PHE A 114 6.48 14.92 1.94
C PHE A 114 7.75 15.29 2.72
N TYR A 115 8.89 14.69 2.41
CA TYR A 115 10.18 14.98 3.07
C TYR A 115 11.06 15.99 2.32
N GLY A 116 10.58 16.60 1.23
CA GLY A 116 11.34 17.57 0.45
C GLY A 116 12.63 17.00 -0.16
N LEU A 117 12.60 15.72 -0.58
CA LEU A 117 13.74 15.07 -1.24
C LEU A 117 13.85 15.52 -2.70
N SER A 118 15.06 15.59 -3.23
CA SER A 118 15.28 15.81 -4.67
C SER A 118 14.78 14.62 -5.51
N ASP A 119 14.47 14.86 -6.78
CA ASP A 119 13.93 13.83 -7.68
C ASP A 119 14.89 12.65 -7.90
N ASP A 120 16.20 12.88 -7.85
CA ASP A 120 17.25 11.87 -7.95
C ASP A 120 17.52 11.15 -6.62
N LYS A 121 17.00 11.66 -5.50
CA LYS A 121 17.16 11.01 -4.19
C LYS A 121 16.44 9.67 -4.19
N LYS A 122 17.21 8.62 -3.89
CA LYS A 122 16.67 7.26 -3.78
C LYS A 122 15.89 7.08 -2.48
N VAL A 123 14.65 6.61 -2.63
CA VAL A 123 13.85 6.01 -1.55
C VAL A 123 13.98 4.49 -1.68
N TYR A 124 14.62 3.88 -0.69
CA TYR A 124 14.92 2.45 -0.67
C TYR A 124 13.67 1.62 -0.39
N THR A 125 13.68 0.37 -0.85
CA THR A 125 12.71 -0.67 -0.50
C THR A 125 13.47 -1.86 0.06
#